data_AF-A0A7X8EW31-F1
#
_entry.id   AF-A0A7X8EW31-F1
#
_cell.length_a   1.000
_cell.length_b   1.000
_cell.length_c   1.000
_cell.angle_alpha   90.00
_cell.angle_beta   90.00
_cell.angle_gamma   90.00
#
_symmetry.space_group_name_H-M   'P 1'
#
loop_
_entity.id
_entity.type
_entity.pdbx_description
1 polymer ?
#
loop_
_entity_poly.entity_id
_entity_poly.type
_entity_poly.pdbx_seq_one_letter_code
_entity_poly.pdbx_strand_id
1 'polypeptide(L)' 'MKPKELIKKIETLGWKLDRIHGSHHIYKKDNETISIPVHNTDMKPGLLNNILKKTGLK' A
#
# COMPACT_ATOMS: atom_id res chain seq x y z
N MET A 1 1.25 -7.44 -9.57
CA MET A 1 0.42 -7.48 -8.34
C MET A 1 -0.47 -6.26 -8.40
N LYS A 2 -1.78 -6.47 -8.27
CA LYS A 2 -2.75 -5.38 -8.33
C LYS A 2 -2.76 -4.59 -7.01
N PRO A 3 -3.03 -3.27 -7.01
CA PRO A 3 -3.10 -2.48 -5.78
C PRO A 3 -4.03 -3.07 -4.72
N LYS A 4 -5.17 -3.63 -5.16
CA LYS A 4 -6.15 -4.30 -4.27
C LYS A 4 -5.60 -5.52 -3.55
N GLU A 5 -4.69 -6.27 -4.17
CA GLU A 5 -4.06 -7.44 -3.53
C GLU A 5 -3.05 -7.01 -2.46
N LEU A 6 -2.27 -5.98 -2.75
CA LEU A 6 -1.32 -5.41 -1.79
C LEU A 6 -2.05 -4.83 -0.58
N ILE A 7 -3.14 -4.09 -0.80
CA ILE A 7 -3.99 -3.54 0.26
C ILE A 7 -4.43 -4.63 1.23
N LYS A 8 -5.01 -5.72 0.71
CA LYS A 8 -5.45 -6.85 1.56
C LYS A 8 -4.31 -7.41 2.40
N LYS A 9 -3.10 -7.55 1.83
CA LYS A 9 -1.94 -8.05 2.58
C LYS A 9 -1.52 -7.10 3.68
N ILE A 10 -1.39 -5.80 3.40
CA ILE A 10 -0.95 -4.84 4.42
C ILE A 10 -1.99 -4.65 5.53
N GLU A 11 -3.29 -4.76 5.22
CA GLU A 11 -4.37 -4.70 6.20
C GLU A 11 -4.25 -5.84 7.22
N THR A 12 -3.89 -7.06 6.78
CA THR A 12 -3.62 -8.18 7.69
C THR A 12 -2.40 -7.96 8.59
N LEU A 13 -1.50 -7.05 8.21
CA LEU A 13 -0.32 -6.66 9.01
C LEU A 13 -0.61 -5.45 9.91
N GLY A 14 -1.88 -5.03 10.02
CA GLY A 14 -2.32 -3.96 10.90
C GLY A 14 -2.25 -2.55 10.30
N TRP A 15 -1.97 -2.43 8.99
CA TRP A 15 -2.09 -1.14 8.30
C TRP A 15 -3.56 -0.77 8.15
N LYS A 16 -3.90 0.48 8.44
CA LYS A 16 -5.27 1.00 8.35
C LYS A 16 -5.34 2.16 7.37
N LEU A 17 -6.44 2.25 6.63
CA LEU A 17 -6.69 3.39 5.75
C LEU A 17 -6.81 4.67 6.61
N ASP A 18 -5.96 5.66 6.34
CA ASP A 18 -5.97 6.96 7.01
C ASP A 18 -6.79 7.97 6.21
N ARG A 19 -6.47 8.12 4.92
CA ARG A 19 -7.14 9.06 4.02
C ARG A 19 -7.00 8.67 2.56
N ILE A 20 -7.90 9.18 1.73
CA ILE A 20 -7.88 9.01 0.27
C ILE A 20 -7.78 10.38 -0.38
N HIS A 21 -6.87 10.52 -1.34
CA HIS A 21 -6.77 11.70 -2.20
C HIS A 21 -6.74 11.27 -3.66
N GLY A 22 -7.88 11.41 -4.35
CA GLY A 22 -8.05 10.88 -5.71
C GLY A 22 -7.86 9.36 -5.74
N SER A 23 -6.96 8.88 -6.59
CA SER A 23 -6.60 7.46 -6.68
C SER A 23 -5.56 7.03 -5.63
N HIS A 24 -5.03 7.94 -4.81
CA HIS A 24 -4.01 7.60 -3.82
C HIS A 24 -4.65 7.30 -2.46
N HIS A 25 -4.52 6.06 -2.02
CA HIS A 25 -4.95 5.62 -0.69
C HIS A 25 -3.77 5.66 0.25
N ILE A 26 -3.88 6.40 1.34
CA ILE A 26 -2.84 6.50 2.37
C ILE A 26 -3.19 5.55 3.51
N TYR A 27 -2.28 4.61 3.79
CA TYR A 27 -2.38 3.70 4.92
C TYR A 27 -1.40 4.11 6.00
N LYS A 28 -1.80 3.94 7.26
CA LYS A 28 -1.02 4.25 8.44
C LYS A 28 -0.91 3.03 9.34
N LYS A 29 0.27 2.84 9.92
CA LYS A 29 0.54 1.91 11.02
C LYS A 29 1.52 2.60 11.97
N ASP A 30 1.12 2.74 13.23
CA ASP A 30 1.89 3.47 14.25
C ASP A 30 2.25 4.90 13.78
N ASN A 31 3.54 5.22 13.68
CA ASN A 31 4.04 6.51 13.16
C ASN A 31 4.42 6.47 11.67
N GLU A 32 4.15 5.37 10.97
CA GLU A 32 4.47 5.22 9.55
C GLU A 32 3.25 5.37 8.66
N THR A 33 3.46 5.97 7.48
CA THR A 33 2.45 6.10 6.43
C THR A 33 2.98 5.66 5.08
N ILE A 34 2.14 5.00 4.29
CA ILE A 34 2.43 4.62 2.91
C ILE A 34 1.30 5.10 1.98
N SER A 35 1.67 5.59 0.80
CA SER A 35 0.72 5.94 -0.25
C SER A 35 0.69 4.82 -1.28
N ILE A 36 -0.50 4.28 -1.54
CA ILE A 36 -0.75 3.25 -2.54
C ILE A 36 -1.60 3.87 -3.66
N PRO A 37 -1.07 3.96 -4.90
CA PRO A 37 -1.88 4.34 -6.04
C PRO A 37 -2.83 3.18 -6.39
N VAL A 38 -4.13 3.45 -6.27
CA VAL A 38 -5.22 2.52 -6.59
C VAL A 38 -5.78 2.90 -7.95
N HIS A 39 -5.10 2.41 -9.00
CA HIS A 39 -5.56 2.45 -10.38
C HIS A 39 -5.77 1.02 -10.91
N ASN A 40 -6.49 0.87 -12.02
CA ASN A 40 -6.78 -0.43 -12.63
C ASN A 40 -5.59 -1.08 -13.37
N THR A 41 -4.40 -0.47 -13.30
CA THR A 41 -3.16 -1.00 -13.87
C THR A 41 -2.24 -1.60 -12.81
N ASP A 42 -1.29 -2.43 -13.24
CA ASP A 42 -0.27 -3.01 -12.37
C ASP A 42 0.64 -1.94 -11.75
N MET A 43 1.10 -2.20 -10.52
CA MET A 43 2.10 -1.35 -9.87
C MET A 43 3.47 -1.54 -10.51
N LYS A 44 4.17 -0.42 -10.73
CA LYS A 44 5.57 -0.45 -11.18
C LYS A 44 6.41 -1.29 -10.21
N PRO A 45 7.30 -2.19 -10.70
CA PRO A 45 8.08 -3.10 -9.85
C PRO A 45 8.89 -2.42 -8.74
N GLY A 46 9.44 -1.23 -9.01
CA GLY A 46 10.19 -0.47 -8.00
C GLY A 46 9.32 0.01 -6.85
N LEU A 47 8.13 0.55 -7.15
CA LEU A 47 7.18 1.00 -6.14
C LEU A 47 6.68 -0.19 -5.31
N LEU A 48 6.30 -1.28 -5.97
CA LEU A 48 5.86 -2.49 -5.31
C LEU A 48 6.94 -3.01 -4.35
N ASN A 49 8.20 -3.14 -4.80
CA ASN A 49 9.29 -3.61 -3.94
C ASN A 49 9.53 -2.68 -2.73
N ASN A 50 9.44 -1.37 -2.92
CA ASN A 50 9.60 -0.42 -1.82
C ASN A 50 8.49 -0.59 -0.77
N ILE A 51 7.24 -0.73 -1.21
CA ILE A 51 6.11 -0.95 -0.28
C ILE A 51 6.25 -2.31 0.42
N LEU A 52 6.63 -3.38 -0.29
CA LEU A 52 6.82 -4.70 0.32
C LEU A 52 7.89 -4.67 1.42
N LYS A 53 9.03 -4.00 1.18
CA LYS A 53 10.08 -3.83 2.20
C LYS A 53 9.59 -3.05 3.41
N LYS A 54 8.93 -1.91 3.18
CA LYS A 54 8.38 -1.09 4.28
C LYS A 54 7.32 -1.81 5.10
N THR A 55 6.54 -2.67 4.45
CA THR A 55 5.45 -3.39 5.10
C THR A 55 5.89 -4.72 5.72
N GLY A 56 7.17 -5.11 5.57
CA GLY A 56 7.69 -6.38 6.09
C GLY A 56 7.22 -7.62 5.30
N LEU A 57 6.75 -7.43 4.06
CA LEU A 57 6.34 -8.51 3.16
C LEU A 57 7.50 -9.05 2.31
N LYS A 58 8.68 -8.44 2.38
CA LYS A 58 9.93 -8.84 1.72
C LYS A 58 11.13 -8.27 2.47
#